data_AF-A0A3M1BT57-F1
#
_entry.id   AF-A0A3M1BT57-F1
#
_cell.length_a   1.000
_cell.length_b   1.000
_cell.length_c   1.000
_cell.angle_alpha   90.00
_cell.angle_beta   90.00
_cell.angle_gamma   90.00
#
_symmetry.space_group_name_H-M   'P 1'
#
loop_
_entity.id
_entity.type
_entity.pdbx_description
1 polymer ?
#
loop_
_entity_poly.entity_id
_entity_poly.type
_entity_poly.pdbx_seq_one_letter_code
_entity_poly.pdbx_strand_id
1 'polypeptide(L)'
;NMDYLSRQFPVLPEGDGFVRKVKPLFKFTEKENALYAFLSGIEYVEEECPFAEGASSIEHKKILSQVEENSPGTKLRFYMDFIRRLHPLLESKEVKLRPCTVCGEPTTAEVCSVCKLKERLTSELLSSSPSS
;
A
#
# COMPACT_ATOMS: atom_id res chain seq x y z
N ASN A 1 6.39 9.01 11.37
CA ASN A 1 6.27 7.67 12.00
C ASN A 1 7.37 6.78 11.43
N MET A 2 8.42 6.47 12.21
CA MET A 2 9.62 5.76 11.73
C MET A 2 9.37 4.27 11.44
N ASP A 3 8.49 3.62 12.22
CA ASP A 3 8.09 2.22 12.01
C ASP A 3 7.34 2.02 10.68
N TYR A 4 6.60 3.04 10.24
CA TYR A 4 5.96 3.00 8.92
C TYR A 4 7.00 3.00 7.79
N LEU A 5 8.07 3.79 7.92
CA LEU A 5 9.10 3.93 6.89
C LEU A 5 10.00 2.70 6.79
N SER A 6 10.31 2.02 7.90
CA SER A 6 11.15 0.82 7.91
C SER A 6 10.51 -0.37 7.16
N ARG A 7 9.19 -0.30 6.89
CA ARG A 7 8.45 -1.30 6.12
C ARG A 7 8.34 -0.94 4.63
N GLN A 8 8.84 0.22 4.21
CA GLN A 8 8.73 0.69 2.83
C GLN A 8 9.92 0.21 2.00
N PHE A 9 9.83 -1.01 1.47
CA PHE A 9 10.85 -1.57 0.58
C PHE A 9 10.22 -2.17 -0.70
N PRO A 10 10.91 -2.17 -1.86
CA PRO A 10 10.39 -2.77 -3.10
C PRO A 10 10.19 -4.28 -3.03
N VAL A 11 10.94 -4.97 -2.18
CA VAL A 11 10.90 -6.43 -2.00
C VAL A 11 10.67 -6.75 -0.54
N LEU A 12 9.51 -7.30 -0.22
CA LEU A 12 9.24 -7.86 1.10
C LEU A 12 9.45 -9.37 1.00
N PRO A 13 10.37 -9.97 1.79
CA PRO A 13 10.60 -11.40 1.78
C PRO A 13 9.35 -12.15 2.27
N GLU A 14 9.29 -13.44 1.97
CA GLU A 14 8.33 -14.34 2.62
C GLU A 14 8.72 -14.53 4.09
N GLY A 15 7.73 -14.77 4.95
CA GLY A 15 7.95 -14.96 6.38
C GLY A 15 6.68 -14.80 7.21
N ASP A 16 6.65 -15.43 8.39
CA ASP A 16 5.56 -15.33 9.37
C ASP A 16 4.15 -15.55 8.78
N GLY A 17 4.03 -16.47 7.82
CA GLY A 17 2.78 -16.78 7.12
C GLY A 17 2.41 -15.81 5.97
N PHE A 18 3.25 -14.82 5.67
CA PHE A 18 3.10 -13.97 4.49
C PHE A 18 3.92 -14.47 3.30
N VAL A 19 3.33 -14.38 2.10
CA VAL A 19 4.03 -14.58 0.83
C VAL A 19 4.90 -13.38 0.48
N ARG A 20 5.96 -13.64 -0.29
CA ARG A 20 6.83 -12.59 -0.85
C ARG A 20 6.02 -11.58 -1.66
N LYS A 21 6.30 -10.28 -1.47
CA LYS A 21 5.71 -9.19 -2.27
C LYS A 21 6.81 -8.39 -2.96
N VAL A 22 6.64 -8.14 -4.25
CA VAL A 22 7.57 -7.35 -5.06
C VAL A 22 6.81 -6.22 -5.73
N LYS A 23 7.42 -5.04 -5.85
CA LYS A 23 6.93 -3.90 -6.62
C LYS A 23 7.81 -3.72 -7.87
N PRO A 24 7.58 -4.42 -9.00
CA PRO A 24 8.50 -4.40 -10.14
C PRO A 24 8.64 -3.01 -10.77
N LEU A 25 7.55 -2.23 -10.76
CA LEU A 25 7.47 -0.93 -11.43
C LEU A 25 7.96 0.25 -10.58
N PHE A 26 8.60 0.00 -9.43
CA PHE A 26 8.92 1.04 -8.45
C PHE A 26 9.86 2.15 -8.95
N LYS A 27 10.54 1.94 -10.08
CA LYS A 27 11.44 2.92 -10.71
C LYS A 27 10.76 3.74 -11.81
N PHE A 28 9.58 3.32 -12.28
CA PHE A 28 8.86 3.98 -13.36
C PHE A 28 7.85 4.96 -12.78
N THR A 29 7.74 6.10 -13.44
CA THR A 29 6.71 7.08 -13.17
C THR A 29 5.36 6.58 -13.68
N GLU A 30 4.28 7.15 -13.14
CA GLU A 30 2.95 6.84 -13.66
C GLU A 30 2.78 7.25 -15.13
N LYS A 31 3.43 8.34 -15.55
CA LYS A 31 3.41 8.79 -16.95
C LYS A 31 4.06 7.75 -17.88
N GLU A 32 5.19 7.18 -17.49
CA GLU A 32 5.84 6.11 -18.27
C GLU A 32 4.98 4.84 -18.33
N ASN A 33 4.39 4.43 -17.20
CA ASN A 33 3.51 3.26 -17.15
C ASN A 33 2.25 3.46 -18.01
N ALA A 34 1.62 4.63 -17.95
CA ALA A 34 0.45 4.96 -18.77
C ALA A 34 0.79 5.02 -20.27
N LEU A 35 1.92 5.63 -20.62
CA LEU A 35 2.40 5.65 -22.00
C LEU A 35 2.70 4.24 -22.52
N TYR A 36 3.31 3.39 -21.70
CA TYR A 36 3.54 2.00 -22.07
C TYR A 36 2.22 1.25 -22.33
N ALA A 37 1.24 1.40 -21.45
CA ALA A 37 -0.08 0.77 -21.61
C ALA A 37 -0.75 1.24 -22.92
N PHE A 38 -0.77 2.55 -23.16
CA PHE A 38 -1.32 3.15 -24.39
C PHE A 38 -0.64 2.62 -25.65
N LEU A 39 0.70 2.68 -25.72
CA LEU A 39 1.47 2.22 -26.88
C LEU A 39 1.38 0.70 -27.11
N SER A 40 1.15 -0.06 -26.04
CA SER A 40 0.99 -1.52 -26.10
C SER A 40 -0.44 -1.96 -26.38
N GLY A 41 -1.39 -1.02 -26.49
CA GLY A 41 -2.82 -1.34 -26.67
C GLY A 41 -3.43 -2.07 -25.46
N ILE A 42 -2.91 -1.83 -24.26
CA ILE A 42 -3.46 -2.39 -23.02
C ILE A 42 -4.59 -1.47 -22.55
N GLU A 43 -5.82 -1.96 -22.63
CA GLU A 43 -6.98 -1.27 -22.08
C GLU A 43 -6.92 -1.22 -20.54
N TYR A 44 -7.22 -0.06 -19.97
CA TYR A 44 -7.27 0.14 -18.52
C TYR A 44 -8.39 1.12 -18.15
N VAL A 45 -8.82 1.07 -16.89
CA VAL A 45 -9.85 1.99 -16.37
C VAL A 45 -9.20 3.34 -16.07
N GLU A 46 -9.65 4.38 -16.77
CA GLU A 46 -9.20 5.76 -16.55
C GLU A 46 -9.93 6.46 -15.39
N GLU A 47 -11.12 5.97 -15.04
CA GLU A 47 -11.94 6.52 -13.97
C GLU A 47 -11.30 6.30 -12.60
N GLU A 48 -11.20 7.36 -11.80
CA GLU A 48 -10.76 7.27 -10.41
C GLU A 48 -11.93 6.85 -9.50
N CYS A 49 -11.59 6.20 -8.37
CA CYS A 49 -12.59 5.81 -7.38
C CYS A 49 -13.26 7.07 -6.77
N PRO A 50 -14.61 7.15 -6.71
CA PRO A 50 -15.30 8.31 -6.15
C PRO A 50 -14.97 8.54 -4.66
N PHE A 51 -14.57 7.50 -3.94
CA PHE A 51 -14.14 7.60 -2.53
C PHE A 51 -12.67 8.01 -2.37
N ALA A 52 -11.92 8.20 -3.46
CA ALA A 52 -10.54 8.68 -3.40
C ALA A 52 -10.43 10.21 -3.36
N GLU A 53 -11.53 10.94 -3.59
CA GLU A 53 -11.55 12.40 -3.50
C GLU A 53 -11.06 12.86 -2.12
N GLY A 54 -10.14 13.84 -2.12
CA GLY A 54 -9.53 14.36 -0.90
C GLY A 54 -8.44 13.48 -0.27
N ALA A 55 -8.06 12.37 -0.91
CA ALA A 55 -6.94 11.55 -0.43
C ALA A 55 -5.62 12.36 -0.45
N SER A 56 -4.90 12.38 0.66
CA SER A 56 -3.63 13.11 0.80
C SER A 56 -2.55 12.65 -0.20
N SER A 57 -2.63 11.40 -0.67
CA SER A 57 -1.76 10.88 -1.73
C SER A 57 -1.88 11.66 -3.04
N ILE A 58 -3.08 12.15 -3.39
CA ILE A 58 -3.32 12.93 -4.60
C ILE A 58 -2.61 14.29 -4.49
N GLU A 59 -2.72 14.94 -3.33
CA GLU A 59 -2.04 16.21 -3.07
C GLU A 59 -0.52 16.05 -3.09
N HIS A 60 0.02 15.06 -2.37
CA HIS A 60 1.47 14.78 -2.38
C HIS A 60 1.99 14.51 -3.80
N LYS A 61 1.24 13.74 -4.60
CA LYS A 61 1.59 13.45 -6.00
C LYS A 61 1.62 14.72 -6.84
N LYS A 62 0.65 15.62 -6.68
CA LYS A 62 0.62 16.92 -7.39
C LYS A 62 1.87 17.75 -7.09
N ILE A 63 2.23 17.87 -5.81
CA ILE A 63 3.43 18.62 -5.38
C ILE A 63 4.69 17.99 -6.00
N LEU A 64 4.86 16.67 -5.87
CA LEU A 64 6.02 15.97 -6.42
C LEU A 64 6.09 16.08 -7.96
N SER A 65 4.96 16.11 -8.65
CA SER A 65 4.92 16.33 -10.10
C SER A 65 5.38 17.72 -10.50
N GLN A 66 4.99 18.76 -9.77
CA GLN A 66 5.48 20.12 -10.02
C GLN A 66 7.00 20.23 -9.82
N VAL A 67 7.54 19.55 -8.82
CA VAL A 67 9.01 19.49 -8.61
C VAL A 67 9.69 18.74 -9.76
N GLU A 68 9.13 17.62 -10.19
CA GLU A 68 9.65 16.80 -11.30
C GLU A 68 9.68 17.58 -12.63
N GLU A 69 8.66 18.40 -12.91
CA GLU A 69 8.59 19.24 -14.12
C GLU A 69 9.73 20.26 -14.16
N ASN A 70 10.06 20.88 -13.03
CA ASN A 70 11.14 21.85 -12.92
C ASN A 70 12.53 21.21 -12.78
N SER A 71 12.59 19.94 -12.36
CA SER A 71 13.83 19.23 -12.08
C SER A 71 13.66 17.73 -12.38
N PRO A 72 13.83 17.31 -13.65
CA PRO A 72 13.63 15.92 -14.06
C PRO A 72 14.51 14.93 -13.30
N GLY A 73 13.94 13.78 -12.95
CA GLY A 73 14.57 12.70 -12.19
C GLY A 73 14.53 12.89 -10.67
N THR A 74 13.87 13.94 -10.15
CA THR A 74 13.81 14.21 -8.71
C THR A 74 13.07 13.11 -7.95
N LYS A 75 11.92 12.64 -8.45
CA LYS A 75 11.14 11.56 -7.82
C LYS A 75 11.96 10.28 -7.68
N LEU A 76 12.63 9.86 -8.76
CA LEU A 76 13.45 8.66 -8.76
C LEU A 76 14.65 8.83 -7.83
N ARG A 77 15.36 9.96 -7.89
CA ARG A 77 16.51 10.24 -7.02
C ARG A 77 16.11 10.23 -5.55
N PHE A 78 15.03 10.93 -5.20
CA PHE A 78 14.46 10.97 -3.85
C PHE A 78 14.19 9.55 -3.31
N TYR A 79 13.46 8.73 -4.07
CA TYR A 79 13.15 7.37 -3.64
C TYR A 79 14.38 6.47 -3.56
N MET A 80 15.30 6.56 -4.54
CA MET A 80 16.49 5.72 -4.55
C MET A 80 17.48 6.10 -3.45
N ASP A 81 17.60 7.38 -3.10
CA ASP A 81 18.38 7.82 -1.94
C ASP A 81 17.74 7.39 -0.63
N PHE A 82 16.41 7.42 -0.52
CA PHE A 82 15.70 6.82 0.61
C PHE A 82 16.07 5.33 0.77
N ILE A 83 15.97 4.53 -0.30
CA ILE A 83 16.26 3.10 -0.25
C ILE A 83 17.74 2.80 0.04
N ARG A 84 18.67 3.55 -0.55
CA ARG A 84 20.12 3.25 -0.43
C ARG A 84 20.76 3.82 0.82
N ARG A 85 20.26 4.96 1.32
CA ARG A 85 20.93 5.73 2.39
C ARG A 85 20.12 5.72 3.67
N LEU A 86 18.80 5.97 3.60
CA LEU A 86 17.98 6.11 4.80
C LEU A 86 17.45 4.78 5.30
N HIS A 87 16.90 3.95 4.42
CA HIS A 87 16.26 2.68 4.79
C HIS A 87 17.18 1.74 5.59
N PRO A 88 18.49 1.59 5.27
CA PRO A 88 19.39 0.75 6.07
C PRO A 88 19.60 1.25 7.51
N LEU A 89 19.31 2.53 7.78
CA LEU A 89 19.42 3.14 9.11
C LEU A 89 18.11 3.03 9.90
N LEU A 90 17.03 2.55 9.28
CA LEU A 90 15.74 2.40 9.94
C LEU A 90 15.67 1.05 10.64
N GLU A 91 15.48 1.07 11.96
CA GLU A 91 15.20 -0.13 12.73
C GLU A 91 13.76 -0.59 12.50
N SER A 92 13.59 -1.82 12.02
CA SER A 92 12.29 -2.50 12.08
C SER A 92 12.09 -3.06 13.48
N LYS A 93 11.01 -2.68 14.15
CA LYS A 93 10.61 -3.35 15.38
C LYS A 93 10.22 -4.79 15.05
N GLU A 94 10.80 -5.76 15.74
CA GLU A 94 10.29 -7.13 15.68
C GLU A 94 8.88 -7.15 16.25
N VAL A 95 7.93 -7.56 15.41
CA VAL A 95 6.55 -7.73 15.79
C VAL A 95 6.27 -9.22 15.82
N LYS A 96 5.94 -9.74 17.01
CA LYS A 96 5.53 -11.15 17.14
C LYS A 96 4.16 -11.35 16.52
N LEU A 97 4.11 -12.17 15.49
CA LEU A 97 2.88 -12.59 14.83
C LEU A 97 2.42 -13.94 15.40
N ARG A 98 1.11 -14.13 15.41
CA ARG A 98 0.44 -15.38 15.77
C ARG A 98 -0.68 -15.66 14.77
N PRO A 99 -1.07 -16.93 14.57
CA PRO A 99 -2.21 -17.26 13.72
C PRO A 99 -3.51 -16.75 14.35
N CYS A 100 -4.40 -16.18 13.52
CA CYS A 100 -5.74 -15.79 13.90
C CYS A 100 -6.54 -17.01 14.35
N THR A 101 -7.23 -16.94 15.50
CA THR A 101 -8.04 -18.07 16.01
C THR A 101 -9.24 -18.42 15.13
N VAL A 102 -9.68 -17.51 14.25
CA VAL A 102 -10.83 -17.69 13.35
C VAL A 102 -10.41 -18.20 11.97
N CYS A 103 -9.36 -17.62 11.38
CA CYS A 103 -9.00 -17.89 9.97
C CYS A 103 -7.56 -18.38 9.76
N GLY A 104 -6.74 -18.50 10.82
CA GLY A 104 -5.34 -18.94 10.73
C GLY A 104 -4.34 -17.90 10.21
N GLU A 105 -4.79 -16.84 9.54
CA GLU A 105 -3.93 -15.80 8.96
C GLU A 105 -3.08 -15.04 10.02
N PRO A 106 -1.88 -14.54 9.66
CA PRO A 106 -0.99 -13.86 10.60
C PRO A 106 -1.58 -12.56 11.17
N THR A 107 -1.46 -12.37 12.48
CA THR A 107 -1.97 -11.20 13.20
C THR A 107 -1.17 -10.93 14.49
N THR A 108 -1.20 -9.68 14.95
CA THR A 108 -0.68 -9.29 16.27
C THR A 108 -1.73 -9.45 17.38
N ALA A 109 -3.01 -9.44 17.02
CA ALA A 109 -4.14 -9.69 17.90
C ALA A 109 -4.54 -11.18 17.91
N GLU A 110 -5.45 -11.58 18.80
CA GLU A 110 -6.02 -12.93 18.82
C GLU A 110 -6.88 -13.21 17.57
N VAL A 111 -7.72 -12.22 17.20
CA VAL A 111 -8.52 -12.22 15.97
C VAL A 111 -8.02 -11.10 15.04
N CYS A 112 -7.78 -11.41 13.77
CA CYS A 112 -7.27 -10.45 12.79
C CYS A 112 -8.27 -9.33 12.49
N SER A 113 -7.79 -8.19 11.99
CA SER A 113 -8.63 -7.01 11.69
C SER A 113 -9.73 -7.32 10.67
N VAL A 114 -9.45 -8.18 9.69
CA VAL A 114 -10.43 -8.60 8.68
C VAL A 114 -11.57 -9.41 9.31
N CYS A 115 -11.26 -10.38 10.19
CA CYS A 115 -12.29 -11.16 10.87
C CYS A 115 -13.14 -10.29 11.80
N LYS A 116 -12.51 -9.37 12.55
CA LYS A 116 -13.24 -8.40 13.39
C LYS A 116 -14.18 -7.50 12.57
N LEU A 117 -13.76 -7.09 11.37
CA LEU A 117 -14.61 -6.30 10.48
C LEU A 117 -15.81 -7.11 9.99
N LYS A 118 -15.60 -8.36 9.56
CA LYS A 118 -16.68 -9.26 9.11
C LYS A 118 -17.70 -9.53 10.21
N GLU A 119 -17.24 -9.74 11.44
CA GLU A 119 -18.11 -9.93 12.61
C GLU A 119 -19.00 -8.71 12.85
N ARG A 120 -18.42 -7.50 12.85
CA ARG A 120 -19.19 -6.25 12.99
C ARG A 120 -20.25 -6.09 11.91
N LEU A 121 -19.88 -6.30 10.64
CA LEU A 121 -20.82 -6.22 9.52
C LEU A 121 -21.96 -7.23 9.66
N THR A 122 -21.66 -8.45 10.10
CA THR A 122 -22.68 -9.49 10.32
C THR A 122 -23.63 -9.09 11.46
N SER A 123 -23.10 -8.55 12.55
CA SER A 123 -23.91 -8.07 13.68
C SER A 123 -24.83 -6.90 13.29
N GLU A 124 -24.33 -5.96 12.47
CA GLU A 124 -25.11 -4.83 11.97
C GLU A 124 -26.22 -5.29 11.01
N LEU A 125 -25.92 -6.23 10.11
CA LEU A 125 -26.91 -6.84 9.20
C LEU A 125 -28.03 -7.58 9.96
N LEU A 126 -27.69 -8.30 11.03
CA LEU A 126 -28.68 -8.98 11.90
C LEU A 126 -29.49 -7.99 12.76
N SER A 127 -28.93 -6.82 13.08
CA SER A 127 -29.64 -5.76 13.81
C SER A 127 -30.53 -4.87 12.92
N SER A 128 -30.30 -4.89 11.60
CA SER A 128 -30.99 -4.06 10.61
C SER A 128 -31.99 -4.85 9.75
N SER A 129 -32.08 -6.17 9.92
CA SER A 129 -33.21 -6.94 9.39
C SER A 129 -34.49 -6.51 10.12
N PRO A 130 -35.53 -6.02 9.40
CA PRO A 130 -36.80 -5.69 10.04
C PRO A 130 -37.35 -6.94 10.70
N SER A 131 -37.71 -6.83 11.97
CA SER A 131 -38.62 -7.76 12.62
C SER A 131 -39.83 -7.93 11.71
N SER A 132 -40.02 -9.15 11.19
CA SER A 132 -41.27 -9.60 10.58
C SER A 132 -42.47 -9.18 11.40
#